data_AF-A0A916ZR88-F1
#
_entry.id   AF-A0A916ZR88-F1
#
_cell.length_a   1.000
_cell.length_b   1.000
_cell.length_c   1.000
_cell.angle_alpha   90.00
_cell.angle_beta   90.00
_cell.angle_gamma   90.00
#
_symmetry.space_group_name_H-M   'P 1'
#
loop_
_entity.id
_entity.type
_entity.pdbx_description
1 polymer ?
#
loop_
_entity_poly.entity_id
_entity_poly.type
_entity_poly.pdbx_seq_one_letter_code
_entity_poly.pdbx_strand_id
1 'polypeptide(L)'
;MAIERGFKKSQQNNYTKYKNKVENIVDKIEGEIEKNDVVDLVYLPSGQTKFYLNDRYLGRILGIDFKQALFSIWLSENCIDQELKNQIIKGT
;
A
#
# COMPACT_ATOMS: atom_id res chain seq x y z
N MET A 1 -1.99 11.16 -2.83
CA MET A 1 -2.51 10.66 -1.52
C MET A 1 -1.44 10.14 -0.53
N ALA A 2 -1.82 9.69 0.68
CA ALA A 2 -0.92 9.06 1.67
C ALA A 2 -0.24 7.77 1.13
N ILE A 3 -0.94 7.01 0.28
CA ILE A 3 -0.40 5.82 -0.40
C ILE A 3 0.75 6.22 -1.35
N GLU A 4 0.50 7.16 -2.26
CA GLU A 4 1.51 7.66 -3.20
C GLU A 4 2.71 8.31 -2.49
N ARG A 5 2.46 9.14 -1.46
CA ARG A 5 3.52 9.72 -0.61
C ARG A 5 4.31 8.64 0.13
N GLY A 6 3.63 7.63 0.65
CA GLY A 6 4.24 6.47 1.29
C GLY A 6 5.16 5.71 0.33
N PHE A 7 4.70 5.43 -0.88
CA PHE A 7 5.51 4.77 -1.91
C PHE A 7 6.73 5.60 -2.30
N LYS A 8 6.59 6.92 -2.47
CA LYS A 8 7.71 7.83 -2.76
C LYS A 8 8.73 7.90 -1.62
N LYS A 9 8.29 7.87 -0.36
CA LYS A 9 9.16 7.99 0.83
C LYS A 9 9.86 6.68 1.20
N SER A 10 9.24 5.54 0.89
CA SER A 10 9.68 4.22 1.37
C SER A 10 10.61 3.45 0.41
N GLN A 11 10.94 4.00 -0.77
CA GLN A 11 11.67 3.29 -1.81
C GLN A 11 12.80 4.10 -2.44
N GLN A 12 14.03 3.60 -2.30
CA GLN A 12 15.22 4.11 -2.98
C GLN A 12 15.43 3.54 -4.40
N ASN A 13 14.66 2.54 -4.88
CA ASN A 13 14.86 2.02 -6.26
C ASN A 13 13.71 1.24 -6.95
N ASN A 14 12.65 0.78 -6.26
CA ASN A 14 11.64 -0.10 -6.90
C ASN A 14 10.33 0.57 -7.35
N TYR A 15 10.12 1.85 -7.04
CA TYR A 15 8.89 2.56 -7.45
C TYR A 15 8.73 2.55 -8.97
N THR A 16 9.81 2.77 -9.73
CA THR A 16 9.78 2.85 -11.19
C THR A 16 9.23 1.58 -11.85
N LYS A 17 9.49 0.40 -11.27
CA LYS A 17 9.00 -0.90 -11.77
C LYS A 17 7.49 -1.07 -11.63
N TYR A 18 6.91 -0.48 -10.58
CA TYR A 18 5.50 -0.65 -10.23
C TYR A 18 4.66 0.61 -10.41
N LYS A 19 5.29 1.74 -10.74
CA LYS A 19 4.69 3.08 -10.87
C LYS A 19 3.34 3.04 -11.56
N ASN A 20 3.30 2.59 -12.82
CA ASN A 20 2.07 2.57 -13.61
C ASN A 20 0.96 1.71 -12.98
N LYS A 21 1.32 0.60 -12.32
CA LYS A 21 0.32 -0.27 -11.65
C LYS A 21 -0.20 0.36 -10.38
N VAL A 22 0.66 1.03 -9.61
CA VAL A 22 0.29 1.74 -8.39
C VAL A 22 -0.58 2.93 -8.72
N GLU A 23 -0.18 3.76 -9.69
CA GLU A 23 -0.94 4.93 -10.15
C GLU A 23 -2.33 4.52 -10.63
N ASN A 24 -2.44 3.49 -11.49
CA ASN A 24 -3.74 2.96 -11.94
C ASN A 24 -4.67 2.50 -10.80
N ILE A 25 -4.12 2.03 -9.66
CA ILE A 25 -4.92 1.64 -8.50
C ILE A 25 -5.27 2.85 -7.65
N VAL A 26 -4.32 3.77 -7.45
CA VAL A 26 -4.54 5.03 -6.73
C VAL A 26 -5.61 5.87 -7.43
N ASP A 27 -5.61 5.96 -8.75
CA ASP A 27 -6.61 6.72 -9.52
C ASP A 27 -8.03 6.16 -9.30
N LYS A 28 -8.17 4.83 -9.21
CA LYS A 28 -9.46 4.17 -8.89
C LYS A 28 -9.93 4.41 -7.46
N ILE A 29 -9.03 4.81 -6.57
CA ILE A 29 -9.36 5.15 -5.18
C ILE A 29 -9.67 6.64 -5.08
N GLU A 30 -8.83 7.50 -5.66
CA GLU A 30 -8.95 8.96 -5.56
C GLU A 30 -10.24 9.51 -6.18
N GLY A 31 -10.78 8.87 -7.22
CA GLY A 31 -12.03 9.28 -7.85
C GLY A 31 -13.30 8.98 -7.04
N GLU A 32 -13.21 8.16 -5.99
CA GLU A 32 -14.38 7.55 -5.34
C GLU A 32 -14.32 7.54 -3.81
N ILE A 33 -13.20 7.92 -3.19
CA ILE A 33 -13.02 7.77 -1.74
C ILE A 33 -13.65 8.92 -0.95
N GLU A 34 -14.52 8.58 0.00
CA GLU A 34 -15.14 9.48 0.96
C GLU A 34 -14.69 9.17 2.41
N LYS A 35 -15.10 10.03 3.35
CA LYS A 35 -14.84 9.78 4.77
C LYS A 35 -15.58 8.50 5.19
N ASN A 36 -14.88 7.62 5.92
CA ASN A 36 -15.30 6.30 6.38
C ASN A 36 -15.15 5.15 5.38
N ASP A 37 -14.66 5.43 4.16
CA ASP A 37 -14.28 4.35 3.25
C ASP A 37 -13.07 3.58 3.75
N VAL A 38 -13.08 2.27 3.49
CA VAL A 38 -12.01 1.35 3.86
C VAL A 38 -11.29 0.88 2.60
N VAL A 39 -9.97 1.07 2.59
CA VAL A 39 -9.10 0.54 1.54
C VAL A 39 -8.31 -0.64 2.08
N ASP A 40 -8.62 -1.85 1.62
CA ASP A 40 -7.90 -3.06 2.03
C ASP A 40 -6.75 -3.38 1.08
N LEU A 41 -5.61 -3.72 1.68
CA LEU A 41 -4.37 -4.10 1.00
C LEU A 41 -3.97 -5.51 1.43
N VAL A 42 -4.45 -6.52 0.70
CA VAL A 42 -4.38 -7.93 1.13
C VAL A 42 -3.24 -8.65 0.41
N TYR A 43 -2.17 -8.96 1.13
CA TYR A 43 -1.11 -9.84 0.61
C TYR A 43 -1.47 -11.32 0.81
N LEU A 44 -1.46 -12.09 -0.28
CA LEU A 44 -1.73 -13.52 -0.26
C LEU A 44 -0.45 -14.35 -0.37
N PRO A 45 -0.41 -15.57 0.22
CA PRO A 45 0.73 -16.48 0.11
C PRO A 45 1.15 -16.80 -1.33
N SER A 46 0.24 -16.65 -2.29
CA SER A 46 0.51 -16.79 -3.73
C SER A 46 1.39 -15.66 -4.32
N GLY A 47 1.90 -14.73 -3.51
CA GLY A 47 2.79 -13.65 -3.97
C GLY A 47 2.08 -12.47 -4.63
N GLN A 48 0.75 -12.35 -4.45
CA GLN A 48 -0.04 -11.24 -4.98
C GLN A 48 -0.56 -10.35 -3.86
N THR A 49 -0.56 -9.05 -4.09
CA THR A 49 -1.27 -8.07 -3.27
C THR A 49 -2.55 -7.68 -3.99
N LYS A 50 -3.70 -7.84 -3.34
CA LYS A 50 -5.02 -7.43 -3.83
C LYS A 50 -5.45 -6.13 -3.15
N PHE A 51 -6.20 -5.32 -3.89
CA PHE A 51 -6.68 -4.01 -3.45
C PHE A 51 -8.20 -3.99 -3.49
N TYR A 52 -8.80 -3.45 -2.44
CA TYR A 52 -10.24 -3.29 -2.33
C TYR A 52 -10.60 -1.88 -1.83
N LEU A 53 -11.77 -1.39 -2.22
CA LEU A 53 -12.42 -0.21 -1.65
C LEU A 53 -13.83 -0.64 -1.24
N ASN A 54 -14.14 -0.62 0.06
CA ASN A 54 -15.43 -1.08 0.59
C ASN A 54 -15.83 -2.46 0.01
N ASP A 55 -14.96 -3.46 0.18
CA ASP A 55 -15.10 -4.83 -0.36
C ASP A 55 -15.06 -4.97 -1.90
N ARG A 56 -15.06 -3.87 -2.66
CA ARG A 56 -14.98 -3.89 -4.12
C ARG A 56 -13.54 -4.10 -4.59
N TYR A 57 -13.29 -5.19 -5.30
CA TYR A 57 -11.97 -5.49 -5.85
C TYR A 57 -11.53 -4.48 -6.93
N LEU A 58 -10.37 -3.86 -6.74
CA LEU A 58 -9.81 -2.84 -7.64
C LEU A 58 -8.71 -3.39 -8.57
N GLY A 59 -8.05 -4.47 -8.14
CA GLY A 59 -6.96 -5.08 -8.89
C GLY A 59 -5.93 -5.80 -8.01
N ARG A 60 -4.87 -6.28 -8.66
CA ARG A 60 -3.75 -6.94 -7.99
C ARG A 60 -2.41 -6.53 -8.56
N ILE A 61 -1.39 -6.59 -7.72
CA ILE A 61 0.02 -6.47 -8.10
C ILE A 61 0.77 -7.71 -7.62
N LEU A 62 1.53 -8.32 -8.52
CA LEU A 62 2.40 -9.46 -8.23
C LEU A 62 3.78 -8.96 -7.80
N GLY A 63 4.42 -9.67 -6.87
CA GLY A 63 5.80 -9.42 -6.49
C GLY A 63 6.00 -9.40 -4.98
N ILE A 64 6.97 -10.17 -4.49
CA ILE A 64 7.40 -10.12 -3.09
C ILE A 64 8.13 -8.81 -2.78
N ASP A 65 8.88 -8.30 -3.75
CA ASP A 65 9.52 -6.98 -3.72
C ASP A 65 8.48 -5.86 -3.64
N PHE A 66 7.35 -6.00 -4.37
CA PHE A 66 6.23 -5.08 -4.25
C PHE A 66 5.61 -5.11 -2.85
N LYS A 67 5.36 -6.30 -2.29
CA LYS A 67 4.88 -6.43 -0.91
C LYS A 67 5.84 -5.74 0.05
N GLN A 68 7.14 -6.04 -0.01
CA GLN A 68 8.13 -5.42 0.87
C GLN A 68 8.11 -3.90 0.75
N ALA A 69 7.97 -3.37 -0.46
CA ALA A 69 7.85 -1.94 -0.71
C ALA A 69 6.55 -1.32 -0.17
N LEU A 70 5.45 -2.05 -0.23
CA LEU A 70 4.18 -1.58 0.31
C LEU A 70 4.22 -1.54 1.85
N PHE A 71 4.67 -2.60 2.50
CA PHE A 71 4.74 -2.65 3.96
C PHE A 71 5.81 -1.72 4.54
N SER A 72 6.86 -1.40 3.78
CA SER A 72 7.89 -0.45 4.23
C SER A 72 7.34 0.97 4.44
N ILE A 73 6.19 1.31 3.85
CA ILE A 73 5.47 2.57 4.14
C ILE A 73 5.20 2.73 5.65
N TRP A 74 4.81 1.64 6.31
CA TRP A 74 4.45 1.64 7.72
C TRP A 74 5.52 1.03 8.63
N LEU A 75 6.33 0.09 8.13
CA LEU A 75 7.25 -0.68 8.96
C LEU A 75 8.73 -0.29 8.79
N SER A 76 9.08 0.53 7.80
CA SER A 76 10.47 0.97 7.66
C SER A 76 10.91 1.93 8.77
N GLU A 77 12.21 2.18 8.89
CA GLU A 77 12.76 3.21 9.77
C GLU A 77 12.24 4.61 9.38
N ASN A 78 12.01 4.84 8.09
CA ASN A 78 11.50 6.10 7.53
C ASN A 78 9.97 6.08 7.31
N CYS A 79 9.23 5.30 8.10
CA CYS A 79 7.78 5.17 8.00
C CYS A 79 7.05 6.54 8.01
N ILE A 80 5.83 6.57 7.47
CA ILE A 80 5.03 7.80 7.43
C ILE A 80 4.47 8.14 8.81
N ASP A 81 4.32 7.13 9.67
CA ASP A 81 3.72 7.23 10.99
C ASP A 81 4.40 6.25 11.96
N GLN A 82 5.13 6.79 12.95
CA GLN A 82 5.87 6.02 13.95
C GLN A 82 4.96 5.39 14.99
N GLU A 83 3.80 5.99 15.27
CA GLU A 83 2.85 5.45 16.25
C GLU A 83 2.18 4.21 15.68
N LEU A 84 1.71 4.30 14.43
CA LEU A 84 1.14 3.17 13.72
C LEU A 84 2.15 2.01 13.57
N LYS A 85 3.42 2.31 13.28
CA LYS A 85 4.50 1.32 13.27
C LYS A 85 4.59 0.57 14.61
N ASN A 86 4.61 1.30 15.72
CA ASN A 86 4.72 0.71 17.05
C ASN A 86 3.51 -0.16 17.40
N GLN A 87 2.29 0.23 16.98
CA GLN A 87 1.08 -0.57 17.17
C GLN A 87 1.14 -1.89 16.38
N ILE A 88 1.54 -1.84 15.09
CA ILE A 88 1.66 -3.05 14.26
C ILE A 88 2.70 -4.02 14.82
N ILE A 89 3.84 -3.53 15.33
CA ILE A 89 4.91 -4.37 15.87
C ILE A 89 4.54 -4.97 17.23
N LYS A 90 3.80 -4.24 18.07
CA LYS A 90 3.39 -4.73 19.40
C LYS A 90 2.32 -5.83 19.34
N GLY A 91 1.53 -5.90 18.26
CA GLY A 91 0.55 -6.96 18.06
C GLY A 91 -0.55 -7.01 19.13
N THR A 92 -0.85 -5.87 19.74
CA THR A 92 -1.84 -5.68 20.82
C THR A 92 -3.16 -5.17 20.29
#